data_AF-A0AA37HEQ6-F1
#
_entry.id   AF-A0AA37HEQ6-F1
#
_cell.length_a   1.000
_cell.length_b   1.000
_cell.length_c   1.000
_cell.angle_alpha   90.00
_cell.angle_beta   90.00
_cell.angle_gamma   90.00
#
_symmetry.space_group_name_H-M   'P 1'
#
loop_
_entity.id
_entity.type
_entity.pdbx_description
1 polymer ?
#
loop_
_entity_poly.entity_id
_entity_poly.type
_entity_poly.pdbx_seq_one_letter_code
_entity_poly.pdbx_strand_id
1 'polypeptide(L)'
;MDPIMAATDAPFIPPMPPPAPDRVGALGVLAGLRRNAYSAFPPRCREQPVLVLPMPGRDVVVAAGPQAMRDVLATRPDLYRRIAAGDRIFGPLIGRGVAASEGQAWRHQRRILAPAFTPRTVSLLAPHMAACTEAALGPLEASRGEPVDLLTVMQDLSLAVACTSIFSLETDTFGPQLRGLLLSYAGGIGRPRASDFILPRWMPTPTTFRRSRFRRRWRALILAIIAQRRASRSPEAPRDLFDLLSEAYEGREEDLLADEVSTMIFAGHETTGLTLF
;
A
#
# COMPACT_ATOMS: atom_id res chain seq x y z
N MET A 1 39.08 -4.91 24.65
CA MET A 1 38.39 -6.20 24.49
C MET A 1 37.12 -6.09 25.29
N ASP A 2 36.09 -5.49 24.68
CA ASP A 2 34.79 -5.34 25.33
C ASP A 2 34.05 -6.68 25.27
N PRO A 3 33.44 -7.13 26.37
CA PRO A 3 32.71 -8.38 26.40
C PRO A 3 31.41 -8.16 25.63
N ILE A 4 31.32 -8.76 24.44
CA ILE A 4 30.04 -8.96 23.76
C ILE A 4 29.14 -9.67 24.77
N MET A 5 28.06 -8.97 25.13
CA MET A 5 27.01 -9.38 26.04
C MET A 5 26.75 -10.87 25.98
N ALA A 6 26.81 -11.52 27.15
CA ALA A 6 26.28 -12.85 27.34
C ALA A 6 24.84 -12.87 26.81
N ALA A 7 24.63 -13.53 25.66
CA ALA A 7 23.31 -13.74 25.09
C ALA A 7 22.51 -14.53 26.12
N THR A 8 21.52 -13.87 26.71
CA THR A 8 20.58 -14.52 27.62
C THR A 8 19.75 -15.47 26.76
N ASP A 9 19.71 -16.76 27.09
CA ASP A 9 18.91 -17.81 26.40
C ASP A 9 17.38 -17.56 26.44
N ALA A 10 16.94 -16.42 26.94
CA ALA A 10 15.55 -16.02 26.91
C ALA A 10 15.18 -15.54 25.49
N PRO A 11 14.05 -15.97 24.94
CA PRO A 11 13.57 -15.42 23.68
C PRO A 11 13.40 -13.92 23.82
N PHE A 12 13.84 -13.16 22.81
CA PHE A 12 13.59 -11.73 22.76
C PHE A 12 12.08 -11.47 22.78
N ILE A 13 11.59 -10.82 23.85
CA ILE A 13 10.20 -10.38 23.96
C ILE A 13 10.19 -8.88 23.63
N PRO A 14 9.65 -8.46 22.47
CA PRO A 14 9.58 -7.05 22.15
C PRO A 14 8.70 -6.31 23.18
N PRO A 15 9.05 -5.05 23.52
CA PRO A 15 8.27 -4.27 24.48
C PRO A 15 6.83 -4.11 24.00
N MET A 16 5.88 -4.56 24.82
CA MET A 16 4.46 -4.42 24.54
C MET A 16 3.92 -3.18 25.26
N PRO A 17 3.42 -2.16 24.54
CA PRO A 17 2.82 -0.99 25.20
C PRO A 17 1.52 -1.40 25.92
N PRO A 18 1.12 -0.66 26.97
CA PRO A 18 -0.12 -0.93 27.69
C PRO A 18 -1.32 -0.84 26.73
N PRO A 19 -2.25 -1.81 26.77
CA PRO A 19 -3.42 -1.81 25.90
C PRO A 19 -4.43 -0.72 26.31
N ALA A 20 -5.39 -0.44 25.43
CA ALA A 20 -6.46 0.50 25.75
C ALA A 20 -7.36 -0.04 26.89
N PRO A 21 -8.06 0.84 27.62
CA PRO A 21 -9.05 0.41 28.62
C PRO A 21 -10.14 -0.47 27.99
N ASP A 22 -10.66 -1.45 28.74
CA ASP A 22 -11.67 -2.37 28.21
C ASP A 22 -12.93 -1.68 27.70
N ARG A 23 -13.32 -0.54 28.29
CA ARG A 23 -14.50 0.22 27.89
C ARG A 23 -14.27 1.13 26.68
N VAL A 24 -13.12 1.04 26.00
CA VAL A 24 -12.82 1.89 24.83
C VAL A 24 -13.87 1.67 23.72
N GLY A 25 -14.44 2.77 23.24
CA GLY A 25 -15.31 2.79 22.05
C GLY A 25 -14.50 2.98 20.77
N ALA A 26 -15.16 2.89 19.62
CA ALA A 26 -14.45 2.90 18.33
C ALA A 26 -13.69 4.22 18.07
N LEU A 27 -14.21 5.36 18.55
CA LEU A 27 -13.51 6.65 18.43
C LEU A 27 -12.22 6.69 19.26
N GLY A 28 -12.22 6.05 20.43
CA GLY A 28 -11.02 5.91 21.27
C GLY A 28 -9.97 5.05 20.58
N VAL A 29 -10.38 3.93 19.97
CA VAL A 29 -9.50 3.09 19.15
C VAL A 29 -8.93 3.87 17.96
N LEU A 30 -9.77 4.60 17.22
CA LEU A 30 -9.31 5.44 16.08
C LEU A 30 -8.32 6.52 16.51
N ALA A 31 -8.52 7.13 17.67
CA ALA A 31 -7.57 8.09 18.22
C ALA A 31 -6.26 7.40 18.65
N GLY A 32 -6.34 6.22 19.27
CA GLY A 32 -5.21 5.39 19.68
C GLY A 32 -4.36 4.95 18.49
N LEU A 33 -4.98 4.51 17.39
CA LEU A 33 -4.32 4.07 16.15
C LEU A 33 -3.40 5.14 15.55
N ARG A 34 -3.66 6.43 15.79
CA ARG A 34 -2.79 7.52 15.32
C ARG A 34 -1.49 7.63 16.12
N ARG A 35 -1.45 7.09 17.33
CA ARG A 35 -0.29 7.07 18.22
C ARG A 35 0.44 5.74 18.14
N ASN A 36 -0.27 4.63 18.37
CA ASN A 36 0.28 3.29 18.38
C ASN A 36 -0.86 2.25 18.20
N ALA A 37 -0.73 1.35 17.24
CA ALA A 37 -1.77 0.36 16.95
C ALA A 37 -1.90 -0.72 18.03
N TYR A 38 -0.80 -1.10 18.69
CA TYR A 38 -0.80 -2.11 19.74
C TYR A 38 -1.46 -1.63 21.03
N SER A 39 -1.39 -0.33 21.34
CA SER A 39 -2.10 0.25 22.50
C SER A 39 -3.51 0.74 22.18
N ALA A 40 -3.92 0.74 20.91
CA ALA A 40 -5.22 1.26 20.50
C ALA A 40 -6.40 0.35 20.89
N PHE A 41 -6.15 -0.95 21.00
CA PHE A 41 -7.19 -1.96 21.24
C PHE A 41 -7.17 -2.47 22.69
N PRO A 42 -8.33 -2.86 23.24
CA PRO A 42 -8.42 -3.43 24.57
C PRO A 42 -7.95 -4.90 24.59
N PRO A 43 -7.54 -5.45 25.76
CA PRO A 43 -7.11 -6.85 25.92
C PRO A 43 -8.09 -7.86 25.32
N ARG A 44 -9.40 -7.64 25.50
CA ARG A 44 -10.47 -8.48 24.96
C ARG A 44 -10.43 -8.72 23.45
N CYS A 45 -9.74 -7.88 22.66
CA CYS A 45 -9.50 -8.15 21.24
C CYS A 45 -8.65 -9.41 20.99
N ARG A 46 -7.86 -9.85 21.98
CA ARG A 46 -7.02 -11.07 21.89
C ARG A 46 -7.73 -12.30 22.42
N GLU A 47 -8.73 -12.11 23.28
CA GLU A 47 -9.42 -13.18 24.00
C GLU A 47 -10.74 -13.57 23.33
N GLN A 48 -11.40 -12.61 22.68
CA GLN A 48 -12.72 -12.81 22.08
C GLN A 48 -12.63 -12.88 20.55
N PRO A 49 -13.35 -13.81 19.90
CA PRO A 49 -13.30 -13.95 18.44
C PRO A 49 -13.96 -12.77 17.71
N VAL A 50 -14.92 -12.10 18.36
CA VAL A 50 -15.62 -10.93 17.81
C VAL A 50 -15.82 -9.92 18.93
N LEU A 51 -15.53 -8.65 18.64
CA LEU A 51 -15.74 -7.55 19.56
C LEU A 51 -16.67 -6.49 18.97
N VAL A 52 -17.59 -5.96 19.78
CA VAL A 52 -18.41 -4.80 19.43
C VAL A 52 -17.86 -3.57 20.13
N LEU A 53 -17.47 -2.56 19.35
CA LEU A 53 -17.01 -1.26 19.80
C LEU A 53 -18.11 -0.23 19.56
N PRO A 54 -18.67 0.39 20.62
CA PRO A 54 -19.73 1.38 20.45
C PRO A 54 -19.20 2.62 19.72
N MET A 55 -20.00 3.16 18.79
CA MET A 55 -19.74 4.40 18.08
C MET A 55 -21.05 5.16 17.87
N PRO A 56 -21.05 6.51 17.86
CA PRO A 56 -22.26 7.27 17.56
C PRO A 56 -22.84 6.88 16.19
N GLY A 57 -24.11 6.45 16.18
CA GLY A 57 -24.88 6.16 14.96
C GLY A 57 -24.66 4.78 14.32
N ARG A 58 -23.74 3.95 14.84
CA ARG A 58 -23.51 2.57 14.39
C ARG A 58 -22.55 1.85 15.32
N ASP A 59 -22.61 0.53 15.37
CA ASP A 59 -21.57 -0.26 16.03
C ASP A 59 -20.41 -0.58 15.07
N VAL A 60 -19.20 -0.66 15.61
CA VAL A 60 -18.03 -1.16 14.89
C VAL A 60 -17.74 -2.57 15.40
N VAL A 61 -17.88 -3.55 14.51
CA VAL A 61 -17.58 -4.96 14.82
C VAL A 61 -16.16 -5.29 14.36
N VAL A 62 -15.34 -5.78 15.29
CA VAL A 62 -13.99 -6.26 15.02
C VAL A 62 -14.00 -7.78 14.98
N ALA A 63 -13.69 -8.35 13.82
CA ALA A 63 -13.45 -9.78 13.66
C ALA A 63 -11.99 -10.09 14.02
N ALA A 64 -11.75 -10.63 15.22
CA ALA A 64 -10.41 -10.90 15.75
C ALA A 64 -10.04 -12.40 15.68
N GLY A 65 -11.03 -13.28 15.74
CA GLY A 65 -10.83 -14.73 15.69
C GLY A 65 -10.73 -15.27 14.26
N PRO A 66 -10.00 -16.37 14.02
CA PRO A 66 -9.80 -16.93 12.69
C PRO A 66 -11.11 -17.26 11.93
N GLN A 67 -12.11 -17.81 12.63
CA GLN A 67 -13.40 -18.11 12.00
C GLN A 67 -14.14 -16.84 11.57
N ALA A 68 -14.14 -15.81 12.42
CA ALA A 68 -14.78 -14.53 12.08
C ALA A 68 -14.07 -13.84 10.90
N MET A 69 -12.73 -13.88 10.88
CA MET A 69 -11.94 -13.38 9.75
C MET A 69 -12.26 -14.16 8.46
N ARG A 70 -12.34 -15.49 8.53
CA ARG A 70 -12.69 -16.34 7.38
C ARG A 70 -14.07 -16.02 6.84
N ASP A 71 -15.04 -15.82 7.72
CA ASP A 71 -16.40 -15.49 7.33
C ASP A 71 -16.49 -14.16 6.57
N VAL A 72 -15.77 -13.14 7.05
CA VAL A 72 -15.72 -11.80 6.44
C VAL A 72 -14.92 -11.80 5.14
N LEU A 73 -13.75 -12.44 5.12
CA LEU A 73 -12.77 -12.30 4.03
C LEU A 73 -12.94 -13.34 2.92
N ALA A 74 -13.50 -14.52 3.21
CA ALA A 74 -13.49 -15.65 2.27
C ALA A 74 -14.88 -16.27 2.05
N THR A 75 -15.64 -16.54 3.12
CA THR A 75 -16.88 -17.32 3.01
C THR A 75 -18.04 -16.50 2.47
N ARG A 76 -18.17 -15.24 2.90
CA ARG A 76 -19.32 -14.38 2.58
C ARG A 76 -18.92 -12.97 2.10
N PRO A 77 -17.96 -12.82 1.17
CA PRO A 77 -17.40 -11.53 0.81
C PRO A 77 -18.45 -10.56 0.23
N ASP A 78 -19.47 -11.09 -0.45
CA ASP A 78 -20.52 -10.27 -1.07
C ASP A 78 -21.47 -9.60 -0.05
N LEU A 79 -21.46 -10.03 1.23
CA LEU A 79 -22.23 -9.40 2.31
C LEU A 79 -21.54 -8.18 2.91
N TYR A 80 -20.23 -8.03 2.68
CA TYR A 80 -19.43 -6.97 3.28
C TYR A 80 -18.97 -5.98 2.22
N ARG A 81 -18.92 -4.70 2.59
CA ARG A 81 -18.33 -3.64 1.77
C ARG A 81 -17.28 -2.89 2.55
N ARG A 82 -16.29 -2.35 1.85
CA ARG A 82 -15.28 -1.47 2.43
C ARG A 82 -15.95 -0.24 3.03
N ILE A 83 -15.40 0.16 4.17
CA ILE A 83 -15.80 1.40 4.83
C ILE A 83 -15.44 2.61 3.96
N ALA A 84 -16.26 3.66 4.03
CA ALA A 84 -16.07 4.91 3.30
C ALA A 84 -14.67 5.53 3.45
N ALA A 85 -14.05 5.32 4.61
CA ALA A 85 -12.71 5.81 4.90
C ALA A 85 -11.68 5.26 3.91
N GLY A 86 -11.79 3.99 3.49
CA GLY A 86 -10.88 3.38 2.52
C GLY A 86 -10.88 4.13 1.19
N ASP A 87 -12.07 4.37 0.62
CA ASP A 87 -12.21 5.08 -0.65
C ASP A 87 -11.75 6.55 -0.54
N ARG A 88 -12.03 7.19 0.60
CA ARG A 88 -11.61 8.58 0.86
C ARG A 88 -10.10 8.74 1.00
N ILE A 89 -9.43 7.75 1.57
CA ILE A 89 -8.00 7.80 1.91
C ILE A 89 -7.15 7.25 0.76
N PHE A 90 -7.54 6.13 0.15
CA PHE A 90 -6.76 5.48 -0.90
C PHE A 90 -7.23 5.86 -2.30
N GLY A 91 -8.51 6.17 -2.52
CA GLY A 91 -9.04 6.52 -3.83
C GLY A 91 -8.29 7.64 -4.59
N PRO A 92 -7.71 8.66 -3.93
CA PRO A 92 -6.86 9.64 -4.61
C PRO A 92 -5.56 9.08 -5.23
N LEU A 93 -5.06 7.95 -4.73
CA LEU A 93 -3.88 7.25 -5.22
C LEU A 93 -4.25 6.20 -6.26
N ILE A 94 -5.21 5.34 -5.94
CA ILE A 94 -5.49 4.11 -6.69
C ILE A 94 -6.74 4.18 -7.57
N GLY A 95 -7.48 5.31 -7.54
CA GLY A 95 -8.62 5.57 -8.40
C GLY A 95 -9.67 4.45 -8.35
N ARG A 96 -9.96 3.87 -9.52
CA ARG A 96 -10.85 2.70 -9.71
C ARG A 96 -10.10 1.39 -9.96
N GLY A 97 -8.78 1.35 -9.73
CA GLY A 97 -7.97 0.16 -9.93
C GLY A 97 -8.40 -0.99 -9.01
N VAL A 98 -7.79 -2.16 -9.19
CA VAL A 98 -8.19 -3.42 -8.55
C VAL A 98 -8.21 -3.36 -7.03
N ALA A 99 -7.35 -2.54 -6.41
CA ALA A 99 -7.35 -2.37 -4.96
C ALA A 99 -8.51 -1.51 -4.44
N ALA A 100 -9.16 -0.72 -5.30
CA ALA A 100 -10.29 0.15 -5.00
C ALA A 100 -11.62 -0.33 -5.62
N SER A 101 -11.64 -1.43 -6.36
CA SER A 101 -12.87 -2.01 -6.90
C SER A 101 -13.50 -3.05 -5.95
N GLU A 102 -14.81 -3.28 -6.10
CA GLU A 102 -15.58 -4.30 -5.37
C GLU A 102 -16.50 -5.06 -6.34
N GLY A 103 -17.01 -6.22 -5.92
CA GLY A 103 -18.02 -6.97 -6.66
C GLY A 103 -17.58 -7.34 -8.08
N GLN A 104 -18.45 -7.12 -9.07
CA GLN A 104 -18.18 -7.50 -10.46
C GLN A 104 -17.00 -6.75 -11.08
N ALA A 105 -16.83 -5.46 -10.77
CA ALA A 105 -15.70 -4.68 -11.27
C ALA A 105 -14.37 -5.28 -10.80
N TRP A 106 -14.29 -5.64 -9.51
CA TRP A 106 -13.11 -6.31 -8.96
C TRP A 106 -12.87 -7.68 -9.59
N ARG A 107 -13.91 -8.51 -9.76
CA ARG A 107 -13.77 -9.83 -10.39
C ARG A 107 -13.27 -9.71 -11.83
N HIS A 108 -13.74 -8.71 -12.56
CA HIS A 108 -13.32 -8.43 -13.93
C HIS A 108 -11.85 -7.98 -13.98
N GLN A 109 -11.49 -6.93 -13.24
CA GLN A 109 -10.12 -6.41 -13.18
C GLN A 109 -9.14 -7.48 -12.71
N ARG A 110 -9.46 -8.22 -11.64
CA ARG A 110 -8.60 -9.31 -11.14
C ARG A 110 -8.38 -10.40 -12.19
N ARG A 111 -9.42 -10.76 -12.97
CA ARG A 111 -9.28 -11.76 -14.05
C ARG A 111 -8.38 -11.25 -15.18
N ILE A 112 -8.51 -9.98 -15.55
CA ILE A 112 -7.68 -9.32 -16.56
C ILE A 112 -6.22 -9.26 -16.10
N LEU A 113 -5.98 -8.95 -14.83
CA LEU A 113 -4.64 -8.79 -14.27
C LEU A 113 -3.95 -10.11 -13.93
N ALA A 114 -4.68 -11.18 -13.63
CA ALA A 114 -4.12 -12.45 -13.17
C ALA A 114 -2.98 -13.03 -14.05
N PRO A 115 -3.06 -12.99 -15.41
CA PRO A 115 -1.96 -13.46 -16.27
C PRO A 115 -0.66 -12.67 -16.10
N ALA A 116 -0.75 -11.42 -15.64
CA ALA A 116 0.42 -10.58 -15.38
C ALA A 116 1.17 -10.99 -14.09
N PHE A 117 0.54 -11.78 -13.21
CA PHE A 117 1.09 -12.23 -11.94
C PHE A 117 1.28 -13.75 -11.90
N THR A 118 1.86 -14.32 -12.95
CA THR A 118 2.22 -15.74 -12.99
C THR A 118 3.67 -15.95 -12.54
N PRO A 119 4.05 -17.16 -12.04
CA PRO A 119 5.43 -17.48 -11.72
C PRO A 119 6.40 -17.19 -12.88
N ARG A 120 5.97 -17.44 -14.13
CA ARG A 120 6.74 -17.12 -15.34
C ARG A 120 7.01 -15.63 -15.46
N THR A 121 6.00 -14.78 -15.24
CA THR A 121 6.19 -13.33 -15.26
C THR A 121 7.14 -12.88 -14.16
N VAL A 122 7.02 -13.42 -12.95
CA VAL A 122 7.94 -13.11 -11.84
C VAL A 122 9.39 -13.42 -12.22
N SER A 123 9.66 -14.54 -12.90
CA SER A 123 11.01 -14.86 -13.39
C SER A 123 11.54 -13.85 -14.40
N LEU A 124 10.67 -13.23 -15.21
CA LEU A 124 11.06 -12.15 -16.13
C LEU A 124 11.40 -10.84 -15.40
N LEU A 125 10.79 -10.61 -14.23
CA LEU A 125 11.03 -9.41 -13.42
C LEU A 125 12.28 -9.54 -12.53
N ALA A 126 12.73 -10.77 -12.23
CA ALA A 126 13.85 -11.02 -11.33
C ALA A 126 15.16 -10.31 -11.73
N PRO A 127 15.58 -10.26 -13.01
CA PRO A 127 16.77 -9.50 -13.40
C PRO A 127 16.67 -8.01 -13.11
N HIS A 128 15.48 -7.41 -13.27
CA HIS A 128 15.24 -6.01 -12.92
C HIS A 128 15.35 -5.78 -11.41
N MET A 129 14.79 -6.71 -10.61
CA MET A 129 14.92 -6.66 -9.15
C MET A 129 16.38 -6.75 -8.69
N ALA A 130 17.15 -7.65 -9.30
CA ALA A 130 18.57 -7.80 -9.03
C ALA A 130 19.35 -6.53 -9.40
N ALA A 131 19.12 -5.96 -10.59
CA ALA A 131 19.77 -4.73 -11.02
C ALA A 131 19.48 -3.54 -10.08
N CYS A 132 18.22 -3.37 -9.63
CA CYS A 132 17.89 -2.35 -8.63
C CYS A 132 18.59 -2.59 -7.29
N THR A 133 18.73 -3.86 -6.89
CA THR A 133 19.42 -4.24 -5.65
C THR A 133 20.90 -3.91 -5.73
N GLU A 134 21.58 -4.29 -6.81
CA GLU A 134 22.99 -3.96 -7.07
C GLU A 134 23.23 -2.45 -7.07
N ALA A 135 22.35 -1.68 -7.73
CA ALA A 135 22.45 -0.22 -7.72
C ALA A 135 22.30 0.39 -6.31
N ALA A 136 21.51 -0.24 -5.44
CA ALA A 136 21.35 0.19 -4.05
C ALA A 136 22.54 -0.19 -3.15
N LEU A 137 23.35 -1.20 -3.53
CA LEU A 137 24.54 -1.60 -2.77
C LEU A 137 25.65 -0.54 -2.81
N GLY A 138 25.86 0.12 -3.95
CA GLY A 138 26.94 1.11 -4.10
C GLY A 138 26.93 2.22 -3.01
N PRO A 139 25.80 2.92 -2.80
CA PRO A 139 25.68 3.90 -1.72
C PRO A 139 25.86 3.31 -0.31
N LEU A 140 25.39 2.07 -0.09
CA LEU A 140 25.56 1.37 1.19
C LEU A 140 27.03 1.04 1.46
N GLU A 141 27.75 0.53 0.46
CA GLU A 141 29.18 0.23 0.55
C GLU A 141 30.01 1.50 0.77
N ALA A 142 29.65 2.60 0.10
CA ALA A 142 30.29 3.90 0.29
C ALA A 142 30.06 4.48 1.69
N SER A 143 28.99 4.06 2.38
CA SER A 143 28.64 4.52 3.74
C SER A 143 29.21 3.63 4.85
N ARG A 144 30.12 2.70 4.52
CA ARG A 144 30.71 1.80 5.52
C ARG A 144 31.43 2.59 6.63
N GLY A 145 31.06 2.30 7.86
CA GLY A 145 31.60 2.97 9.05
C GLY A 145 30.75 4.15 9.53
N GLU A 146 29.76 4.59 8.76
CA GLU A 146 28.83 5.66 9.11
C GLU A 146 27.41 5.11 9.40
N PRO A 147 26.62 5.76 10.25
CA PRO A 147 25.22 5.41 10.44
C PRO A 147 24.40 5.61 9.15
N VAL A 148 23.58 4.62 8.80
CA VAL A 148 22.69 4.66 7.63
C VAL A 148 21.24 4.45 8.05
N ASP A 149 20.32 5.23 7.48
CA ASP A 149 18.88 5.00 7.61
C ASP A 149 18.43 3.87 6.68
N LEU A 150 18.47 2.63 7.18
CA LEU A 150 18.08 1.44 6.43
C LEU A 150 16.60 1.45 6.00
N LEU A 151 15.71 2.10 6.76
CA LEU A 151 14.30 2.20 6.38
C LEU A 151 14.17 3.00 5.08
N THR A 152 14.84 4.15 5.00
CA THR A 152 14.88 4.96 3.78
C THR A 152 15.47 4.16 2.61
N VAL A 153 16.55 3.41 2.84
CA VAL A 153 17.17 2.57 1.78
C VAL A 153 16.22 1.48 1.28
N MET A 154 15.54 0.74 2.17
CA MET A 154 14.59 -0.30 1.77
C MET A 154 13.35 0.26 1.07
N GLN A 155 12.87 1.43 1.50
CA GLN A 155 11.80 2.15 0.82
C GLN A 155 12.24 2.59 -0.59
N ASP A 156 13.44 3.13 -0.74
CA ASP A 156 13.97 3.57 -2.04
C ASP A 156 14.18 2.37 -2.99
N LEU A 157 14.74 1.27 -2.49
CA LEU A 157 14.88 0.02 -3.23
C LEU A 157 13.53 -0.53 -3.68
N SER A 158 12.54 -0.61 -2.77
CA SER A 158 11.20 -1.11 -3.12
C SER A 158 10.51 -0.27 -4.19
N LEU A 159 10.69 1.07 -4.16
CA LEU A 159 10.14 1.95 -5.18
C LEU A 159 10.84 1.74 -6.52
N ALA A 160 12.17 1.66 -6.51
CA ALA A 160 12.96 1.40 -7.71
C ALA A 160 12.54 0.07 -8.34
N VAL A 161 12.44 -1.00 -7.55
CA VAL A 161 11.95 -2.30 -7.99
C VAL A 161 10.53 -2.19 -8.57
N ALA A 162 9.60 -1.52 -7.90
CA ALA A 162 8.24 -1.34 -8.41
C ALA A 162 8.23 -0.59 -9.75
N CYS A 163 8.95 0.52 -9.86
CA CYS A 163 9.02 1.32 -11.08
C CYS A 163 9.71 0.56 -12.24
N THR A 164 10.86 -0.06 -11.99
CA THR A 164 11.63 -0.77 -13.02
C THR A 164 10.94 -2.07 -13.43
N SER A 165 10.34 -2.81 -12.51
CA SER A 165 9.61 -4.05 -12.87
C SER A 165 8.28 -3.78 -13.57
N ILE A 166 7.56 -2.70 -13.21
CA ILE A 166 6.31 -2.34 -13.86
C ILE A 166 6.59 -1.77 -15.25
N PHE A 167 7.55 -0.86 -15.40
CA PHE A 167 7.69 -0.08 -16.62
C PHE A 167 8.99 -0.28 -17.39
N SER A 168 9.96 -1.06 -16.92
CA SER A 168 11.30 -1.11 -17.53
C SER A 168 11.90 0.28 -17.80
N LEU A 169 11.50 1.29 -17.01
CA LEU A 169 11.99 2.65 -17.13
C LEU A 169 13.20 2.81 -16.23
N GLU A 170 14.15 3.62 -16.70
CA GLU A 170 15.18 4.18 -15.84
C GLU A 170 14.50 5.05 -14.78
N THR A 171 14.62 4.62 -13.52
CA THR A 171 14.00 5.22 -12.34
C THR A 171 14.38 6.70 -12.17
N ASP A 172 15.48 7.13 -12.78
CA ASP A 172 16.07 8.45 -12.63
C ASP A 172 15.17 9.60 -13.09
N THR A 173 14.30 9.37 -14.10
CA THR A 173 13.47 10.46 -14.65
C THR A 173 12.25 10.78 -13.77
N PHE A 174 11.54 9.76 -13.26
CA PHE A 174 10.26 9.94 -12.56
C PHE A 174 10.25 9.50 -11.10
N GLY A 175 11.22 8.67 -10.69
CA GLY A 175 11.29 8.09 -9.35
C GLY A 175 11.25 9.15 -8.23
N PRO A 176 12.10 10.18 -8.25
CA PRO A 176 12.08 11.23 -7.23
C PRO A 176 10.75 11.97 -7.14
N GLN A 177 10.09 12.22 -8.27
CA GLN A 177 8.81 12.92 -8.31
C GLN A 177 7.66 12.04 -7.78
N LEU A 178 7.63 10.76 -8.18
CA LEU A 178 6.68 9.77 -7.66
C LEU A 178 6.81 9.64 -6.13
N ARG A 179 8.04 9.42 -5.66
CA ARG A 179 8.37 9.32 -4.23
C ARG A 179 7.92 10.54 -3.46
N GLY A 180 8.29 11.74 -3.93
CA GLY A 180 7.93 12.98 -3.27
C GLY A 180 6.42 13.17 -3.14
N LEU A 181 5.65 12.79 -4.16
CA LEU A 181 4.18 12.83 -4.10
C LEU A 181 3.62 11.79 -3.12
N LEU A 182 4.11 10.55 -3.15
CA LEU A 182 3.67 9.48 -2.26
C LEU A 182 3.94 9.83 -0.79
N LEU A 183 5.18 10.20 -0.45
CA LEU A 183 5.56 10.56 0.91
C LEU A 183 4.82 11.81 1.40
N SER A 184 4.65 12.84 0.55
CA SER A 184 3.87 14.03 0.88
C SER A 184 2.39 13.69 1.16
N TYR A 185 1.83 12.74 0.40
CA TYR A 185 0.48 12.26 0.64
C TYR A 185 0.38 11.49 1.96
N ALA A 186 1.23 10.49 2.16
CA ALA A 186 1.26 9.64 3.35
C ALA A 186 1.51 10.44 4.64
N GLY A 187 2.43 11.40 4.61
CA GLY A 187 2.73 12.29 5.73
C GLY A 187 1.65 13.36 5.99
N GLY A 188 0.85 13.70 4.98
CA GLY A 188 -0.08 14.83 5.03
C GLY A 188 -1.56 14.45 4.99
N ILE A 189 -2.17 14.59 3.81
CA ILE A 189 -3.62 14.45 3.64
C ILE A 189 -4.09 13.00 3.51
N GLY A 190 -3.18 12.06 3.28
CA GLY A 190 -3.42 10.61 3.27
C GLY A 190 -3.55 9.99 4.66
N ARG A 191 -3.16 10.70 5.73
CA ARG A 191 -3.38 10.19 7.10
C ARG A 191 -4.89 10.11 7.41
N PRO A 192 -5.37 9.00 8.02
CA PRO A 192 -6.76 8.86 8.41
C PRO A 192 -7.20 9.95 9.40
N ARG A 193 -8.37 10.54 9.18
CA ARG A 193 -9.02 11.51 10.09
C ARG A 193 -10.37 10.98 10.58
N ALA A 194 -10.83 11.42 11.74
CA ALA A 194 -12.14 11.04 12.29
C ALA A 194 -13.30 11.30 11.29
N SER A 195 -13.23 12.41 10.54
CA SER A 195 -14.20 12.74 9.49
C SER A 195 -14.27 11.71 8.36
N ASP A 196 -13.17 10.99 8.07
CA ASP A 196 -13.15 9.93 7.06
C ASP A 196 -14.03 8.74 7.46
N PHE A 197 -14.15 8.50 8.77
CA PHE A 197 -14.95 7.42 9.31
C PHE A 197 -16.38 7.88 9.60
N ILE A 198 -16.57 9.00 10.30
CA ILE A 198 -17.88 9.40 10.85
C ILE A 198 -18.84 9.90 9.76
N LEU A 199 -18.36 10.66 8.78
CA LEU A 199 -19.25 11.33 7.83
C LEU A 199 -19.84 10.34 6.80
N PRO A 200 -21.14 10.44 6.45
CA PRO A 200 -21.76 9.62 5.40
C PRO A 200 -21.04 9.74 4.05
N ARG A 201 -21.05 8.68 3.22
CA ARG A 201 -20.29 8.60 1.94
C ARG A 201 -20.52 9.78 0.99
N TRP A 202 -21.73 10.32 0.94
CA TRP A 202 -22.12 11.43 0.07
C TRP A 202 -21.62 12.80 0.55
N MET A 203 -21.21 12.92 1.82
CA MET A 203 -20.77 14.19 2.38
C MET A 203 -19.25 14.38 2.19
N PRO A 204 -18.80 15.56 1.70
CA PRO A 204 -17.38 15.88 1.61
C PRO A 204 -16.76 16.00 3.00
N THR A 205 -15.50 15.59 3.10
CA THR A 205 -14.65 15.83 4.28
C THR A 205 -13.88 17.14 4.11
N PRO A 206 -13.34 17.74 5.19
CA PRO A 206 -12.47 18.92 5.08
C PRO A 206 -11.26 18.72 4.15
N THR A 207 -10.85 17.47 3.89
CA THR A 207 -9.72 17.15 3.00
C THR A 207 -10.10 16.73 1.60
N THR A 208 -11.40 16.64 1.29
CA THR A 208 -11.90 16.19 -0.03
C THR A 208 -11.31 17.02 -1.17
N PHE A 209 -11.28 18.35 -1.05
CA PHE A 209 -10.72 19.20 -2.12
C PHE A 209 -9.21 19.01 -2.29
N ARG A 210 -8.45 18.97 -1.19
CA ARG A 210 -6.99 18.76 -1.22
C ARG A 210 -6.64 17.40 -1.81
N ARG A 211 -7.39 16.35 -1.44
CA ARG A 211 -7.23 14.99 -1.97
C ARG A 211 -7.60 14.91 -3.46
N SER A 212 -8.63 15.62 -3.90
CA SER A 212 -8.99 15.75 -5.32
C SER A 212 -7.90 16.46 -6.13
N ARG A 213 -7.31 17.55 -5.60
CA ARG A 213 -6.17 18.24 -6.22
C ARG A 213 -4.94 17.33 -6.30
N PHE A 214 -4.66 16.57 -5.25
CA PHE A 214 -3.60 15.57 -5.27
C PHE A 214 -3.83 14.52 -6.35
N ARG A 215 -5.03 13.92 -6.39
CA ARG A 215 -5.41 12.91 -7.41
C ARG A 215 -5.15 13.41 -8.83
N ARG A 216 -5.50 14.67 -9.14
CA ARG A 216 -5.22 15.26 -10.47
C ARG A 216 -3.73 15.29 -10.79
N ARG A 217 -2.89 15.72 -9.84
CA ARG A 217 -1.43 15.77 -10.02
C ARG A 217 -0.83 14.36 -10.15
N TRP A 218 -1.25 13.45 -9.28
CA TRP A 218 -0.83 12.06 -9.27
C TRP A 218 -1.17 11.38 -10.61
N ARG A 219 -2.43 11.46 -11.04
CA ARG A 219 -2.86 10.89 -12.32
C ARG A 219 -2.14 11.51 -13.51
N ALA A 220 -1.89 12.82 -13.52
CA ALA A 220 -1.14 13.46 -14.59
C ALA A 220 0.29 12.91 -14.71
N LEU A 221 0.96 12.68 -13.58
CA LEU A 221 2.28 12.06 -13.55
C LEU A 221 2.25 10.62 -14.09
N ILE A 222 1.28 9.82 -13.65
CA ILE A 222 1.13 8.44 -14.11
C ILE A 222 0.85 8.39 -15.63
N LEU A 223 0.00 9.27 -16.14
CA LEU A 223 -0.23 9.37 -17.58
C LEU A 223 1.01 9.80 -18.36
N ALA A 224 1.83 10.71 -17.82
CA ALA A 224 3.10 11.09 -18.43
C ALA A 224 4.08 9.90 -18.49
N ILE A 225 4.15 9.10 -17.42
CA ILE A 225 4.96 7.87 -17.38
C ILE A 225 4.48 6.88 -18.44
N ILE A 226 3.16 6.63 -18.51
CA ILE A 226 2.55 5.75 -19.51
C ILE A 226 2.86 6.23 -20.93
N ALA A 227 2.72 7.53 -21.19
CA ALA A 227 3.00 8.12 -22.49
C ALA A 227 4.48 7.99 -22.89
N GLN A 228 5.41 8.30 -21.98
CA GLN A 228 6.83 8.14 -22.23
C GLN A 228 7.20 6.67 -22.47
N ARG A 229 6.63 5.75 -21.69
CA ARG A 229 6.86 4.31 -21.84
C ARG A 229 6.42 3.78 -23.20
N ARG A 230 5.29 4.26 -23.72
CA ARG A 230 4.81 3.91 -25.07
C ARG A 230 5.72 4.49 -26.15
N ALA A 231 6.23 5.71 -25.96
CA ALA A 231 7.13 6.36 -26.92
C ALA A 231 8.54 5.72 -26.97
N SER A 232 9.04 5.18 -25.85
CA SER A 232 10.37 4.59 -25.74
C SER A 232 10.44 3.08 -26.01
N ARG A 233 9.32 2.42 -26.35
CA ARG A 233 9.30 0.97 -26.61
C ARG A 233 10.08 0.64 -27.89
N SER A 234 11.25 0.03 -27.74
CA SER A 234 11.90 -0.69 -28.84
C SER A 234 11.10 -1.97 -29.15
N PRO A 235 10.83 -2.32 -30.42
CA PRO A 235 10.16 -3.58 -30.79
C PRO A 235 10.87 -4.83 -30.26
N GLU A 236 12.17 -4.74 -29.99
CA GLU A 236 13.03 -5.87 -29.60
C GLU A 236 13.17 -6.05 -28.07
N ALA A 237 12.77 -5.07 -27.27
CA ALA A 237 12.93 -5.17 -25.81
C ALA A 237 12.02 -6.28 -25.22
N PRO A 238 12.43 -6.98 -24.16
CA PRO A 238 11.61 -8.00 -23.49
C PRO A 238 10.25 -7.43 -23.04
N ARG A 239 9.22 -8.28 -23.00
CA ARG A 239 7.90 -7.88 -22.46
C ARG A 239 8.00 -7.63 -20.96
N ASP A 240 7.45 -6.52 -20.49
CA ASP A 240 7.33 -6.20 -19.08
C ASP A 240 5.88 -6.23 -18.57
N LEU A 241 5.69 -5.94 -17.29
CA LEU A 241 4.37 -5.92 -16.67
C LEU A 241 3.48 -4.84 -17.30
N PHE A 242 4.01 -3.67 -17.68
CA PHE A 242 3.25 -2.63 -18.37
C PHE A 242 2.73 -3.08 -19.73
N ASP A 243 3.52 -3.83 -20.51
CA ASP A 243 3.07 -4.40 -21.78
C ASP A 243 1.89 -5.36 -21.56
N LEU A 244 1.97 -6.22 -20.54
CA LEU A 244 0.89 -7.14 -20.17
C LEU A 244 -0.37 -6.39 -19.71
N LEU A 245 -0.21 -5.35 -18.88
CA LEU A 245 -1.31 -4.49 -18.45
C LEU A 245 -1.93 -3.76 -19.65
N SER A 246 -1.11 -3.20 -20.53
CA SER A 246 -1.59 -2.46 -21.70
C SER A 246 -2.42 -3.36 -22.61
N GLU A 247 -1.92 -4.56 -22.96
CA GLU A 247 -2.64 -5.56 -23.76
C GLU A 247 -3.97 -5.95 -23.10
N ALA A 248 -3.97 -6.12 -21.77
CA ALA A 248 -5.17 -6.52 -21.03
C ALA A 248 -6.25 -5.42 -20.98
N TYR A 249 -5.88 -4.14 -21.16
CA TYR A 249 -6.79 -2.98 -21.17
C TYR A 249 -6.94 -2.33 -22.55
N GLU A 250 -6.39 -2.92 -23.62
CA GLU A 250 -6.37 -2.35 -24.97
C GLU A 250 -7.77 -1.94 -25.47
N GLY A 251 -7.87 -0.69 -25.94
CA GLY A 251 -9.03 -0.13 -26.64
C GLY A 251 -10.29 0.11 -25.79
N ARG A 252 -10.25 -0.06 -24.47
CA ARG A 252 -11.48 -0.02 -23.65
C ARG A 252 -11.48 1.02 -22.54
N GLU A 253 -10.40 1.20 -21.77
CA GLU A 253 -10.41 2.10 -20.60
C GLU A 253 -9.01 2.63 -20.22
N GLU A 254 -8.48 3.62 -20.95
CA GLU A 254 -7.17 4.24 -20.63
C GLU A 254 -7.11 4.84 -19.21
N ASP A 255 -8.22 5.38 -18.74
CA ASP A 255 -8.38 5.85 -17.36
C ASP A 255 -8.16 4.74 -16.34
N LEU A 256 -8.63 3.53 -16.65
CA LEU A 256 -8.50 2.40 -15.75
C LEU A 256 -7.09 1.85 -15.75
N LEU A 257 -6.41 1.81 -16.91
CA LEU A 257 -4.99 1.46 -16.98
C LEU A 257 -4.15 2.36 -16.06
N ALA A 258 -4.37 3.67 -16.09
CA ALA A 258 -3.67 4.61 -15.21
C ALA A 258 -3.95 4.35 -13.71
N ASP A 259 -5.20 4.02 -13.37
CA ASP A 259 -5.58 3.69 -11.99
C ASP A 259 -4.97 2.34 -11.53
N GLU A 260 -4.85 1.34 -12.41
CA GLU A 260 -4.20 0.05 -12.13
C GLU A 260 -2.69 0.19 -11.96
N VAL A 261 -2.07 0.91 -12.88
CA VAL A 261 -0.65 1.25 -12.80
C VAL A 261 -0.35 1.97 -11.47
N SER A 262 -1.18 2.94 -11.10
CA SER A 262 -1.08 3.63 -9.82
C SER A 262 -1.20 2.67 -8.63
N THR A 263 -2.11 1.69 -8.74
CA THR A 263 -2.32 0.65 -7.73
C THR A 263 -1.05 -0.17 -7.51
N MET A 264 -0.39 -0.60 -8.59
CA MET A 264 0.80 -1.45 -8.50
C MET A 264 1.99 -0.72 -7.87
N ILE A 265 2.24 0.54 -8.26
CA ILE A 265 3.30 1.37 -7.67
C ILE A 265 3.05 1.58 -6.18
N PHE A 266 1.83 1.98 -5.81
CA PHE A 266 1.49 2.26 -4.41
C PHE A 266 1.57 1.01 -3.54
N ALA A 267 1.04 -0.12 -4.01
CA ALA A 267 1.02 -1.37 -3.25
C ALA A 267 2.44 -1.93 -3.05
N GLY A 268 3.28 -1.89 -4.09
CA GLY A 268 4.61 -2.48 -4.07
C GLY A 268 5.66 -1.68 -3.29
N HIS A 269 5.46 -0.37 -3.10
CA HIS A 269 6.43 0.50 -2.44
C HIS A 269 6.44 0.35 -0.91
N GLU A 270 5.40 0.82 -0.23
CA GLU A 270 5.42 0.91 1.24
C GLU A 270 5.38 -0.46 1.91
N THR A 271 4.59 -1.40 1.38
CA THR A 271 4.43 -2.71 2.03
C THR A 271 5.71 -3.55 1.94
N THR A 272 6.35 -3.57 0.76
CA THR A 272 7.61 -4.31 0.54
C THR A 272 8.77 -3.65 1.28
N GLY A 273 8.89 -2.32 1.20
CA GLY A 273 9.96 -1.59 1.91
C GLY A 273 9.93 -1.82 3.42
N LEU A 274 8.74 -1.80 4.04
CA LEU A 274 8.57 -2.11 5.46
C LEU A 274 8.76 -3.59 5.82
N THR A 275 8.63 -4.50 4.86
CA THR A 275 8.82 -5.96 5.10
C THR A 275 10.30 -6.35 4.98
N LEU A 276 11.06 -5.64 4.14
CA LEU A 276 12.50 -5.84 3.97
C LEU A 276 13.32 -5.25 5.13
N PHE A 277 12.78 -4.25 5.82
CA PHE A 277 13.35 -3.63 7.02
C PHE A 277 12.99 -4.42 8.29
#